data_AF-A0A1B6HWA1-F1
#
_entry.id   AF-A0A1B6HWA1-F1
#
_cell.length_a   1.000
_cell.length_b   1.000
_cell.length_c   1.000
_cell.angle_alpha   90.00
_cell.angle_beta   90.00
_cell.angle_gamma   90.00
#
_symmetry.space_group_name_H-M   'P 1'
#
loop_
_entity.id
_entity.type
_entity.pdbx_description
1 polymer ?
#
loop_
_entity_poly.entity_id
_entity_poly.type
_entity_poly.pdbx_seq_one_letter_code
_entity_poly.pdbx_strand_id
1 'polypeptide(L)'
;KEDIDRMVKQAEEHSKQDAAFEAAVSAKNTYESVIYQTQDKLDSAGVSEQVKTQINALISEEEKWLKSLDKSVEAAEINQRMQNFTKTVGELMGGAEPADR
;
A
#
# COMPACT_ATOMS: atom_id res chain seq x y z
N LYS A 1 -46.17 -5.71 -0.20
CA LYS A 1 -45.07 -6.60 -0.67
C LYS A 1 -43.88 -5.78 -1.22
N GLU A 2 -43.75 -4.50 -0.82
CA GLU A 2 -42.73 -3.56 -1.30
C GLU A 2 -41.69 -3.18 -0.21
N ASP A 3 -41.90 -3.60 1.04
CA ASP A 3 -40.97 -3.41 2.15
C ASP A 3 -39.82 -4.43 2.14
N ILE A 4 -40.08 -5.65 1.66
CA ILE A 4 -39.06 -6.71 1.55
C ILE A 4 -38.03 -6.35 0.48
N ASP A 5 -38.48 -5.80 -0.66
CA ASP A 5 -37.59 -5.41 -1.77
C ASP A 5 -36.68 -4.22 -1.37
N ARG A 6 -37.22 -3.27 -0.59
CA ARG A 6 -36.45 -2.18 0.01
C ARG A 6 -35.49 -2.64 1.11
N MET A 7 -35.84 -3.68 1.87
CA MET A 7 -34.93 -4.29 2.85
C MET A 7 -33.79 -5.08 2.18
N VAL A 8 -34.06 -5.80 1.10
CA VAL A 8 -33.04 -6.56 0.35
C VAL A 8 -32.06 -5.62 -0.35
N LYS A 9 -32.53 -4.55 -1.01
CA LYS A 9 -31.64 -3.54 -1.61
C LYS A 9 -30.76 -2.83 -0.59
N GLN A 10 -31.31 -2.48 0.58
CA GLN A 10 -30.51 -1.89 1.66
C GLN A 10 -29.49 -2.90 2.20
N ALA A 11 -29.86 -4.17 2.41
CA ALA A 11 -28.91 -5.19 2.84
C ALA A 11 -27.77 -5.42 1.82
N GLU A 12 -28.06 -5.41 0.52
CA GLU A 12 -27.05 -5.55 -0.53
C GLU A 12 -26.11 -4.33 -0.63
N GLU A 13 -26.63 -3.12 -0.49
CA GLU A 13 -25.83 -1.90 -0.56
C GLU A 13 -24.92 -1.75 0.67
N HIS A 14 -25.44 -2.06 1.86
CA HIS A 14 -24.64 -2.13 3.09
C HIS A 14 -23.59 -3.24 3.03
N SER A 15 -23.93 -4.43 2.50
CA SER A 15 -22.97 -5.53 2.36
C SER A 15 -21.83 -5.20 1.38
N LYS A 16 -22.08 -4.38 0.36
CA LYS A 16 -21.04 -3.94 -0.59
C LYS A 16 -20.11 -2.90 0.01
N GLN A 17 -20.64 -1.96 0.78
CA GLN A 17 -19.84 -0.95 1.46
C GLN A 17 -18.93 -1.57 2.54
N ASP A 18 -19.46 -2.52 3.31
CA ASP A 18 -18.65 -3.24 4.30
C ASP A 18 -17.56 -4.08 3.63
N ALA A 19 -17.88 -4.79 2.54
CA ALA A 19 -16.88 -5.58 1.80
C ALA A 19 -15.78 -4.71 1.17
N ALA A 20 -16.12 -3.53 0.65
CA ALA A 20 -15.15 -2.59 0.09
C ALA A 20 -14.23 -2.03 1.18
N PHE A 21 -14.79 -1.69 2.34
CA PHE A 21 -14.01 -1.22 3.49
C PHE A 21 -13.07 -2.31 4.02
N GLU A 22 -13.55 -3.54 4.19
CA GLU A 22 -12.72 -4.69 4.59
C GLU A 22 -11.58 -4.93 3.58
N ALA A 23 -11.87 -4.85 2.28
CA ALA A 23 -10.85 -4.98 1.24
C ALA A 23 -9.80 -3.86 1.32
N ALA A 24 -10.21 -2.61 1.58
CA ALA A 24 -9.30 -1.49 1.73
C ALA A 24 -8.41 -1.64 2.97
N VAL A 25 -8.97 -2.08 4.11
CA VAL A 25 -8.22 -2.38 5.34
C VAL A 25 -7.22 -3.51 5.11
N SER A 26 -7.64 -4.60 4.45
CA SER A 26 -6.75 -5.71 4.11
C SER A 26 -5.60 -5.29 3.20
N ALA A 27 -5.90 -4.48 2.17
CA ALA A 27 -4.90 -3.94 1.27
C ALA A 27 -3.91 -3.02 2.00
N LYS A 28 -4.40 -2.17 2.91
CA LYS A 28 -3.55 -1.30 3.75
C LYS A 28 -2.59 -2.14 4.60
N ASN A 29 -3.10 -3.12 5.33
CA ASN A 29 -2.27 -3.99 6.18
C ASN A 29 -1.20 -4.74 5.36
N THR A 30 -1.58 -5.20 4.18
CA THR A 30 -0.65 -5.85 3.24
C THR A 30 0.44 -4.87 2.81
N TYR A 31 0.07 -3.65 2.46
CA TYR A 31 1.03 -2.63 2.03
C TYR A 31 1.96 -2.20 3.18
N GLU A 32 1.44 -2.02 4.40
CA GLU A 32 2.27 -1.77 5.60
C GLU A 32 3.30 -2.89 5.80
N SER A 33 2.90 -4.16 5.64
CA SER A 33 3.83 -5.30 5.69
C SER A 33 4.91 -5.22 4.61
N VAL A 34 4.57 -4.83 3.38
CA VAL A 34 5.53 -4.65 2.29
C VAL A 34 6.53 -3.53 2.60
N ILE A 35 6.08 -2.42 3.19
CA ILE A 35 6.95 -1.32 3.63
C ILE A 35 7.96 -1.83 4.67
N TYR A 36 7.49 -2.54 5.70
CA TYR A 36 8.37 -3.11 6.73
C TYR A 36 9.40 -4.08 6.15
N GLN A 37 8.96 -5.00 5.28
CA GLN A 37 9.87 -5.93 4.58
C GLN A 37 10.89 -5.20 3.70
N THR A 38 10.52 -4.05 3.14
CA THR A 38 11.43 -3.22 2.34
C THR A 38 12.47 -2.55 3.22
N GLN A 39 12.08 -2.02 4.39
CA GLN A 39 13.03 -1.46 5.37
C GLN A 39 14.05 -2.51 5.81
N ASP A 40 13.59 -3.70 6.17
CA ASP A 40 14.46 -4.81 6.59
C ASP A 40 15.45 -5.22 5.49
N LYS A 41 14.95 -5.38 4.26
CA LYS A 41 15.80 -5.66 3.08
C LYS A 41 16.81 -4.54 2.83
N LEU A 42 16.40 -3.27 2.96
CA LEU A 42 17.27 -2.12 2.70
C LEU A 42 18.47 -2.08 3.65
N ASP A 43 18.26 -2.45 4.91
CA ASP A 43 19.34 -2.52 5.90
C ASP A 43 20.39 -3.57 5.49
N SER A 44 19.93 -4.70 4.95
CA SER A 44 20.75 -5.84 4.51
C SER A 44 21.26 -5.78 3.06
N ALA A 45 20.71 -4.90 2.22
CA ALA A 45 20.94 -4.92 0.76
C ALA A 45 22.33 -4.42 0.31
N GLY A 46 23.13 -3.83 1.19
CA GLY A 46 24.47 -3.32 0.83
C GLY A 46 24.46 -2.20 -0.21
N VAL A 47 23.35 -1.44 -0.30
CA VAL A 47 23.21 -0.31 -1.23
C VAL A 47 23.87 0.98 -0.69
N SER A 48 24.16 1.93 -1.59
CA SER A 48 24.76 3.22 -1.22
C SER A 48 23.86 4.03 -0.28
N GLU A 49 24.47 4.91 0.51
CA GLU A 49 23.74 5.77 1.45
C GLU A 49 22.70 6.64 0.73
N GLN A 50 23.01 7.14 -0.48
CA GLN A 50 22.07 7.89 -1.31
C GLN A 50 20.82 7.06 -1.67
N VAL A 51 20.98 5.79 -2.01
CA VAL A 51 19.85 4.89 -2.31
C VAL A 51 19.06 4.61 -1.04
N LYS A 52 19.72 4.41 0.11
CA LYS A 52 19.05 4.28 1.42
C LYS A 52 18.22 5.51 1.77
N THR A 53 18.76 6.71 1.57
CA THR A 53 18.03 7.96 1.84
C THR A 53 16.81 8.10 0.94
N GLN A 54 16.94 7.82 -0.36
CA GLN A 54 15.82 7.89 -1.31
C GLN A 54 14.70 6.89 -0.96
N ILE A 55 15.05 5.64 -0.65
CA ILE A 55 14.05 4.62 -0.29
C ILE A 55 13.39 4.96 1.05
N ASN A 56 14.14 5.44 2.05
CA ASN A 56 13.56 5.87 3.34
C ASN A 56 12.63 7.09 3.20
N ALA A 57 12.95 8.03 2.30
CA ALA A 57 12.08 9.15 1.99
C ALA A 57 10.77 8.68 1.34
N LEU A 58 10.86 7.75 0.37
CA LEU A 58 9.70 7.14 -0.27
C LEU A 58 8.83 6.39 0.74
N ILE A 59 9.43 5.58 1.61
CA ILE A 59 8.73 4.87 2.68
C ILE A 59 7.99 5.85 3.58
N SER A 60 8.64 6.93 3.99
CA SER A 60 8.04 7.95 4.85
C SER A 60 6.84 8.64 4.20
N GLU A 61 6.88 8.85 2.88
CA GLU A 61 5.76 9.41 2.11
C GLU A 61 4.59 8.44 2.06
N GLU A 62 4.86 7.18 1.77
CA GLU A 62 3.84 6.13 1.66
C GLU A 62 3.19 5.80 3.01
N GLU A 63 3.95 5.77 4.10
CA GLU A 63 3.40 5.64 5.45
C GLU A 63 2.48 6.80 5.83
N LYS A 64 2.83 8.04 5.45
CA LYS A 64 1.98 9.21 5.68
C LYS A 64 0.69 9.11 4.89
N TRP A 65 0.77 8.67 3.63
CA TRP A 65 -0.41 8.45 2.82
C TRP A 65 -1.31 7.37 3.41
N LEU A 66 -0.75 6.21 3.81
CA LEU A 66 -1.50 5.12 4.45
C LEU A 66 -2.20 5.56 5.75
N LYS A 67 -1.57 6.45 6.52
CA LYS A 67 -2.15 7.06 7.74
C LYS A 67 -3.23 8.10 7.43
N SER A 68 -3.16 8.74 6.26
CA SER A 68 -4.14 9.71 5.78
C SER A 68 -5.36 9.06 5.11
N LEU A 69 -5.36 7.74 4.91
CA LEU A 69 -6.47 7.04 4.28
C LEU A 69 -7.75 7.14 5.10
N ASP A 70 -8.80 7.56 4.44
CA ASP A 70 -10.17 7.57 4.96
C ASP A 70 -10.99 6.41 4.37
N LYS A 71 -12.24 6.28 4.81
CA LYS A 71 -13.12 5.16 4.42
C LYS A 71 -13.53 5.16 2.93
N SER A 72 -13.20 6.21 2.19
CA SER A 72 -13.52 6.31 0.76
C SER A 72 -12.43 5.77 -0.16
N VAL A 73 -11.26 5.42 0.38
CA VAL A 73 -10.20 4.84 -0.45
C VAL A 73 -10.57 3.42 -0.87
N GLU A 74 -10.44 3.15 -2.16
CA GLU A 74 -10.67 1.83 -2.73
C GLU A 74 -9.43 0.95 -2.56
N ALA A 75 -9.63 -0.34 -2.30
CA ALA A 75 -8.53 -1.31 -2.24
C ALA A 75 -7.67 -1.31 -3.52
N ALA A 76 -8.27 -1.00 -4.67
CA ALA A 76 -7.56 -0.90 -5.95
C ALA A 76 -6.49 0.20 -5.95
N GLU A 77 -6.80 1.37 -5.40
CA GLU A 77 -5.86 2.50 -5.28
C GLU A 77 -4.67 2.11 -4.40
N ILE A 78 -4.94 1.49 -3.24
CA ILE A 78 -3.90 0.99 -2.33
C ILE A 78 -3.00 -0.02 -3.05
N ASN A 79 -3.58 -0.97 -3.77
CA ASN A 79 -2.82 -1.98 -4.50
C ASN A 79 -1.99 -1.37 -5.64
N GLN A 80 -2.53 -0.41 -6.40
CA GLN A 80 -1.77 0.28 -7.44
C GLN A 80 -0.58 1.03 -6.85
N ARG A 81 -0.79 1.73 -5.74
CA ARG A 81 0.26 2.48 -5.07
C ARG A 81 1.34 1.56 -4.50
N MET A 82 0.95 0.44 -3.90
CA MET A 82 1.86 -0.62 -3.45
C MET A 82 2.70 -1.20 -4.60
N GLN A 83 2.09 -1.45 -5.76
CA GLN A 83 2.82 -1.93 -6.94
C GLN A 83 3.83 -0.89 -7.44
N ASN A 84 3.43 0.39 -7.48
CA ASN A 84 4.32 1.47 -7.87
C ASN A 84 5.49 1.62 -6.89
N PHE A 85 5.22 1.58 -5.58
CA PHE A 85 6.27 1.59 -4.56
C PHE A 85 7.26 0.44 -4.75
N THR A 86 6.77 -0.78 -4.90
CA THR A 86 7.62 -1.97 -5.08
C THR A 86 8.47 -1.85 -6.34
N LYS A 87 7.89 -1.32 -7.43
CA LYS A 87 8.60 -1.06 -8.68
C LYS A 87 9.70 -0.02 -8.50
N THR A 88 9.38 1.15 -7.94
CA THR A 88 10.35 2.24 -7.70
C THR A 88 11.48 1.78 -6.79
N VAL A 89 11.16 1.04 -5.72
CA VAL A 89 12.16 0.43 -4.84
C VAL A 89 13.05 -0.55 -5.60
N GLY A 90 12.46 -1.41 -6.44
CA GLY A 90 13.20 -2.33 -7.30
C GLY A 90 14.13 -1.62 -8.29
N GLU A 91 13.69 -0.51 -8.88
CA GLU A 91 14.49 0.34 -9.77
C GLU A 91 15.62 1.05 -9.01
N LEU A 92 15.37 1.55 -7.80
CA LEU A 92 16.39 2.18 -6.96
C LEU A 92 17.44 1.18 -6.46
N MET A 93 17.03 -0.05 -6.10
CA MET A 93 17.96 -1.10 -5.66
C MET A 93 18.68 -1.79 -6.82
N GLY A 94 18.01 -2.02 -7.95
CA GLY A 94 18.58 -2.70 -9.12
C GLY A 94 19.31 -1.77 -10.09
N GLY A 95 18.96 -0.49 -10.09
CA GLY A 95 19.66 0.59 -10.80
C GLY A 95 20.76 1.26 -9.95
N ALA A 96 20.92 0.85 -8.68
CA ALA A 96 22.10 1.18 -7.92
C ALA A 96 23.30 0.52 -8.61
N GLU A 97 24.09 1.31 -9.34
CA GLU A 97 25.44 0.89 -9.72
C GLU A 97 26.13 0.32 -8.47
N PRO A 98 26.80 -0.85 -8.58
CA PRO A 98 27.45 -1.46 -7.44
C PRO A 98 28.36 -0.41 -6.81
N ALA A 99 28.17 -0.18 -5.50
CA ALA A 99 29.04 0.72 -4.76
C ALA A 99 30.49 0.31 -5.02
N ASP A 100 31.20 1.19 -5.72
CA ASP A 100 32.59 1.03 -6.13
C ASP A 100 33.41 0.52 -4.93
N ARG A 101 33.96 -0.69 -5.07
CA ARG A 101 34.81 -1.33 -4.07
C ARG A 101 36.24 -0.83 -4.19
#